data_AF-A0A351AP51-F1
#
_entry.id   AF-A0A351AP51-F1
#
_cell.length_a   1.000
_cell.length_b   1.000
_cell.length_c   1.000
_cell.angle_alpha   90.00
_cell.angle_beta   90.00
_cell.angle_gamma   90.00
#
_symmetry.space_group_name_H-M   'P 1'
#
loop_
_entity.id
_entity.type
_entity.pdbx_description
1 polymer ?
#
loop_
_entity_poly.entity_id
_entity_poly.type
_entity_poly.pdbx_seq_one_letter_code
_entity_poly.pdbx_strand_id
1 'polypeptide(L)'
;MKIMKYLTPTLLALTTLASCEDYANYIEDKDFVIENDARLFAVYPIAKAVPANGDTYKVAVTGSDDWSVKLVDSNSSADGWCTLDKNSGSGADSVTVTITQSTSFVKNRSVILEFTNGAKTLRHKVVQATLSLGDGEVMINGLIWSTKNVGAPGTFVDEIDEVGMLYQFNRKTGYGFKSAVPEFASAYSSYSPAESGWVTSAWTEANDPCPEGWRVPTGQEVVDLIGSTPADVNWVEPDAKNGFSRSGLIAGVDKAALGSVTKDNIKSLGGVFLPRSGWLTEGGALDRDWLVTLRTSTSLNDTMGGMWLGNTGYVDAWGWGDGQKNRATMVRCVKKISIED
;
A
#
# COMPACT_ATOMS: atom_id res chain seq x y z
N MET A 1 -25.40 -28.71 46.19
CA MET A 1 -26.80 -28.32 45.88
C MET A 1 -26.77 -27.08 45.00
N LYS A 2 -27.27 -27.21 43.76
CA LYS A 2 -27.53 -26.18 42.73
C LYS A 2 -26.31 -25.47 42.08
N ILE A 3 -26.21 -25.28 40.77
CA ILE A 3 -26.72 -25.94 39.55
C ILE A 3 -25.80 -25.38 38.44
N MET A 4 -25.22 -26.29 37.66
CA MET A 4 -24.47 -26.04 36.43
C MET A 4 -25.47 -25.65 35.33
N LYS A 5 -25.30 -24.51 34.67
CA LYS A 5 -26.22 -24.05 33.61
C LYS A 5 -25.47 -23.33 32.50
N TYR A 6 -25.64 -23.86 31.28
CA TYR A 6 -25.30 -23.31 29.96
C TYR A 6 -23.88 -23.57 29.44
N LEU A 7 -23.62 -24.85 29.16
CA LEU A 7 -22.57 -25.29 28.24
C LEU A 7 -23.22 -26.26 27.22
N THR A 8 -24.10 -25.73 26.37
CA THR A 8 -24.64 -26.33 25.13
C THR A 8 -25.64 -25.33 24.54
N PRO A 9 -25.24 -24.52 23.54
CA PRO A 9 -25.71 -24.79 22.18
C PRO A 9 -24.70 -24.34 21.11
N THR A 10 -23.80 -25.22 20.67
CA THR A 10 -23.04 -24.98 19.42
C THR A 10 -22.65 -26.27 18.69
N LEU A 11 -23.29 -27.39 19.06
CA LEU A 11 -23.11 -28.69 18.40
C LEU A 11 -24.44 -29.22 17.82
N LEU A 12 -25.32 -28.31 17.41
CA LEU A 12 -26.63 -28.65 16.81
C LEU A 12 -26.93 -27.79 15.56
N ALA A 13 -25.88 -27.46 14.81
CA ALA A 13 -25.99 -26.87 13.46
C ALA A 13 -25.10 -27.61 12.45
N LEU A 14 -24.66 -28.83 12.79
CA LEU A 14 -23.77 -29.65 11.97
C LEU A 14 -24.28 -31.09 11.81
N THR A 15 -25.60 -31.31 11.74
CA THR A 15 -26.18 -32.65 11.46
C THR A 15 -27.53 -32.61 10.74
N THR A 16 -27.87 -31.54 9.98
CA THR A 16 -29.16 -31.45 9.26
C THR A 16 -29.05 -31.38 7.74
N LEU A 17 -28.04 -32.03 7.14
CA LEU A 17 -28.03 -32.29 5.68
C LEU A 17 -27.75 -33.77 5.37
N ALA A 18 -28.20 -34.68 6.23
CA ALA A 18 -28.22 -36.11 5.97
C ALA A 18 -29.60 -36.71 6.28
N SER A 19 -30.60 -36.26 5.53
CA SER A 19 -31.83 -37.03 5.30
C SER A 19 -32.42 -36.56 3.98
N CYS A 20 -31.94 -37.13 2.88
CA CYS A 20 -32.70 -37.13 1.64
C CYS A 20 -33.82 -38.15 1.88
N GLU A 21 -35.00 -37.66 2.25
CA GLU A 21 -36.22 -38.46 2.23
C GLU A 21 -36.50 -38.83 0.77
N ASP A 22 -36.85 -40.10 0.55
CA ASP A 22 -37.26 -40.64 -0.75
C ASP A 22 -38.42 -39.82 -1.33
N TYR A 23 -38.10 -38.93 -2.27
CA TYR A 23 -39.10 -38.34 -3.15
C TYR A 23 -39.56 -39.42 -4.14
N ALA A 24 -40.70 -40.04 -3.84
CA ALA A 24 -41.33 -41.10 -4.62
C ALA A 24 -41.84 -40.69 -6.02
N ASN A 25 -41.28 -39.63 -6.63
CA ASN A 25 -41.57 -39.18 -8.00
C ASN A 25 -40.34 -38.55 -8.68
N TYR A 26 -39.13 -39.07 -8.43
CA TYR A 26 -37.99 -38.76 -9.29
C TYR A 26 -38.15 -39.50 -10.62
N ILE A 27 -38.62 -38.77 -11.63
CA ILE A 27 -38.44 -39.19 -13.02
C ILE A 27 -36.95 -39.03 -13.28
N GLU A 28 -36.22 -40.14 -13.37
CA GLU A 28 -34.92 -40.16 -14.04
C GLU A 28 -35.15 -39.68 -15.47
N ASP A 29 -34.95 -38.39 -15.71
CA ASP A 29 -34.76 -37.89 -17.06
C ASP A 29 -33.40 -38.42 -17.54
N LYS A 30 -33.42 -39.60 -18.15
CA LYS A 30 -32.23 -40.27 -18.70
C LYS A 30 -31.57 -39.45 -19.82
N ASP A 31 -32.21 -38.37 -20.27
CA ASP A 31 -31.68 -37.45 -21.27
C ASP A 31 -30.87 -36.29 -20.65
N PHE A 32 -30.80 -36.18 -19.31
CA PHE A 32 -29.99 -35.19 -18.58
C PHE A 32 -28.86 -35.85 -17.75
N VAL A 33 -28.18 -36.83 -18.33
CA VAL A 33 -26.83 -37.18 -17.86
C VAL A 33 -25.88 -36.10 -18.39
N ILE A 34 -25.32 -35.26 -17.51
CA ILE A 34 -24.11 -34.49 -17.87
C ILE A 34 -22.98 -35.53 -17.98
N GLU A 35 -22.86 -36.17 -19.15
CA GLU A 35 -21.74 -37.05 -19.44
C GLU A 35 -20.46 -36.21 -19.39
N ASN A 36 -19.69 -36.37 -18.31
CA ASN A 36 -18.32 -35.90 -18.24
C ASN A 36 -17.44 -36.83 -19.08
N ASP A 37 -17.60 -36.81 -20.40
CA ASP A 37 -16.73 -37.54 -21.31
C ASP A 37 -15.39 -36.82 -21.39
N ALA A 38 -14.38 -37.35 -20.70
CA ALA A 38 -13.01 -36.83 -20.70
C ALA A 38 -12.35 -36.79 -22.09
N ARG A 39 -12.96 -37.41 -23.11
CA ARG A 39 -12.54 -37.36 -24.51
C ARG A 39 -13.07 -36.12 -25.25
N LEU A 40 -14.03 -35.40 -24.68
CA LEU A 40 -14.50 -34.14 -25.25
C LEU A 40 -13.52 -33.01 -24.90
N PHE A 41 -13.27 -32.16 -25.90
CA PHE A 41 -12.52 -30.93 -25.69
C PHE A 41 -13.26 -30.00 -24.73
N ALA A 42 -12.73 -29.86 -23.51
CA ALA A 42 -13.28 -29.00 -22.46
C ALA A 42 -12.14 -28.34 -21.67
N VAL A 43 -12.46 -27.23 -20.99
CA VAL A 43 -11.53 -26.50 -20.13
C VAL A 43 -12.15 -26.27 -18.75
N TYR A 44 -11.36 -26.48 -17.70
CA TYR A 44 -11.81 -26.29 -16.32
C TYR A 44 -10.72 -25.71 -15.42
N PRO A 45 -11.03 -24.73 -14.55
CA PRO A 45 -12.32 -24.03 -14.44
C PRO A 45 -12.57 -23.11 -15.65
N ILE A 46 -13.80 -22.65 -15.86
CA ILE A 46 -14.14 -21.66 -16.92
C ILE A 46 -13.89 -20.21 -16.50
N ALA A 47 -13.73 -19.97 -15.20
CA ALA A 47 -13.34 -18.68 -14.67
C ALA A 47 -12.61 -18.83 -13.34
N LYS A 48 -11.75 -17.87 -13.03
CA LYS A 48 -11.03 -17.78 -11.75
C LYS A 48 -11.02 -16.34 -11.26
N ALA A 49 -11.49 -16.15 -10.03
CA ALA A 49 -11.22 -14.93 -9.28
C ALA A 49 -9.85 -15.06 -8.60
N VAL A 50 -9.02 -14.05 -8.73
CA VAL A 50 -7.64 -14.01 -8.22
C VAL A 50 -7.51 -12.85 -7.24
N PRO A 51 -6.92 -13.05 -6.04
CA PRO A 51 -6.65 -11.95 -5.13
C PRO A 51 -5.68 -10.93 -5.74
N ALA A 52 -5.69 -9.72 -5.18
CA ALA A 52 -4.82 -8.64 -5.62
C ALA A 52 -3.33 -9.00 -5.55
N ASN A 53 -2.92 -9.84 -4.59
CA ASN A 53 -1.52 -10.28 -4.45
C ASN A 53 -1.05 -11.25 -5.55
N GLY A 54 -1.93 -11.65 -6.46
CA GLY A 54 -1.63 -12.65 -7.48
C GLY A 54 -1.89 -14.07 -6.99
N ASP A 55 -1.81 -15.02 -7.92
CA ASP A 55 -1.99 -16.46 -7.67
C ASP A 55 -1.34 -17.25 -8.81
N THR A 56 -0.99 -18.51 -8.54
CA THR A 56 -0.58 -19.47 -9.55
C THR A 56 -1.47 -20.71 -9.46
N TYR A 57 -2.14 -21.04 -10.56
CA TYR A 57 -3.09 -22.17 -10.61
C TYR A 57 -3.06 -22.86 -11.97
N LYS A 58 -3.71 -24.03 -12.04
CA LYS A 58 -3.80 -24.82 -13.28
C LYS A 58 -5.19 -24.73 -13.88
N VAL A 59 -5.24 -24.60 -15.20
CA VAL A 59 -6.43 -24.82 -16.03
C VAL A 59 -6.27 -26.16 -16.71
N ALA A 60 -7.15 -27.10 -16.40
CA ALA A 60 -7.19 -28.42 -17.03
C ALA A 60 -7.83 -28.33 -18.43
N VAL A 61 -7.26 -29.06 -19.37
CA VAL A 61 -7.78 -29.29 -20.72
C VAL A 61 -8.08 -30.79 -20.83
N THR A 62 -9.27 -31.14 -21.31
CA THR A 62 -9.64 -32.53 -21.61
C THR A 62 -9.75 -32.72 -23.11
N GLY A 63 -9.83 -33.97 -23.57
CA GLY A 63 -9.89 -34.32 -24.98
C GLY A 63 -8.74 -35.20 -25.46
N SER A 64 -8.78 -35.56 -26.74
CA SER A 64 -7.72 -36.30 -27.43
C SER A 64 -6.98 -35.51 -28.50
N ASP A 65 -7.51 -34.34 -28.86
CA ASP A 65 -6.99 -33.52 -29.96
C ASP A 65 -5.81 -32.65 -29.52
N ASP A 66 -5.03 -32.19 -30.49
CA ASP A 66 -4.09 -31.10 -30.30
C ASP A 66 -4.82 -29.78 -30.07
N TRP A 67 -4.29 -28.94 -29.19
CA TRP A 67 -4.90 -27.67 -28.83
C TRP A 67 -3.85 -26.57 -28.64
N SER A 68 -4.31 -25.32 -28.76
CA SER A 68 -3.53 -24.12 -28.50
C SER A 68 -4.28 -23.16 -27.58
N VAL A 69 -3.54 -22.32 -26.85
CA VAL A 69 -4.08 -21.28 -25.97
C VAL A 69 -3.37 -19.96 -26.19
N LYS A 70 -4.13 -18.86 -26.16
CA LYS A 70 -3.61 -17.49 -26.22
C LYS A 70 -4.38 -16.58 -25.25
N LEU A 71 -3.72 -15.52 -24.82
CA LEU A 71 -4.34 -14.45 -24.05
C LEU A 71 -5.00 -13.46 -25.00
N VAL A 72 -6.26 -13.12 -24.72
CA VAL A 72 -7.06 -12.15 -25.48
C VAL A 72 -7.87 -11.27 -24.52
N ASP A 73 -8.37 -10.14 -25.03
CA ASP A 73 -9.31 -9.26 -24.32
C ASP A 73 -8.85 -8.83 -22.92
N SER A 74 -7.55 -8.53 -22.76
CA SER A 74 -7.03 -7.88 -21.54
C SER A 74 -7.58 -6.46 -21.43
N ASN A 75 -8.12 -6.11 -20.28
CA ASN A 75 -8.53 -4.73 -19.98
C ASN A 75 -7.45 -3.92 -19.22
N SER A 76 -6.28 -4.52 -18.99
CA SER A 76 -5.12 -3.87 -18.33
C SER A 76 -3.98 -3.69 -19.32
N SER A 77 -3.32 -2.53 -19.22
CA SER A 77 -2.11 -2.15 -19.94
C SER A 77 -0.83 -2.70 -19.30
N ALA A 78 -0.91 -3.30 -18.11
CA ALA A 78 0.24 -3.89 -17.43
C ALA A 78 0.85 -5.00 -18.28
N ASP A 79 2.16 -4.95 -18.54
CA ASP A 79 2.80 -5.99 -19.33
C ASP A 79 3.07 -7.24 -18.47
N GLY A 80 2.89 -8.43 -19.06
CA GLY A 80 3.23 -9.71 -18.43
C GLY A 80 2.47 -10.05 -17.13
N TRP A 81 1.35 -9.38 -16.83
CA TRP A 81 0.65 -9.61 -15.56
C TRP A 81 -0.05 -10.97 -15.45
N CYS A 82 -0.36 -11.58 -16.60
CA CYS A 82 -0.85 -12.94 -16.72
C CYS A 82 0.06 -13.70 -17.68
N THR A 83 0.65 -14.79 -17.22
CA THR A 83 1.57 -15.63 -18.01
C THR A 83 1.13 -17.08 -18.00
N LEU A 84 1.48 -17.79 -19.07
CA LEU A 84 1.21 -19.22 -19.26
C LEU A 84 2.56 -19.95 -19.34
N ASP A 85 2.66 -21.12 -18.71
CA ASP A 85 3.83 -21.99 -18.85
C ASP A 85 3.99 -22.58 -20.26
N LYS A 86 2.87 -22.73 -20.99
CA LYS A 86 2.82 -23.18 -22.37
C LYS A 86 1.62 -22.61 -23.13
N ASN A 87 1.70 -22.65 -24.45
CA ASN A 87 0.69 -22.11 -25.37
C ASN A 87 0.05 -23.19 -26.27
N SER A 88 0.39 -24.46 -26.07
CA SER A 88 -0.20 -25.60 -26.78
C SER A 88 0.01 -26.90 -26.00
N GLY A 89 -0.71 -27.93 -26.42
CA GLY A 89 -0.57 -29.30 -25.91
C GLY A 89 -1.37 -30.29 -26.76
N SER A 90 -1.38 -31.54 -26.33
CA SER A 90 -2.06 -32.64 -27.00
C SER A 90 -2.84 -33.47 -26.00
N GLY A 91 -4.08 -33.79 -26.34
CA GLY A 91 -4.99 -34.53 -25.46
C GLY A 91 -5.21 -33.85 -24.11
N ALA A 92 -5.48 -34.68 -23.09
CA ALA A 92 -5.73 -34.21 -21.73
C ALA A 92 -4.43 -33.76 -21.05
N ASP A 93 -4.42 -32.52 -20.56
CA ASP A 93 -3.25 -31.87 -19.97
C ASP A 93 -3.71 -30.66 -19.11
N SER A 94 -2.79 -29.84 -18.61
CA SER A 94 -3.06 -28.61 -17.86
C SER A 94 -2.10 -27.49 -18.22
N VAL A 95 -2.60 -26.26 -18.30
CA VAL A 95 -1.80 -25.03 -18.43
C VAL A 95 -1.68 -24.36 -17.07
N THR A 96 -0.46 -24.03 -16.67
CA THR A 96 -0.20 -23.25 -15.45
C THR A 96 -0.32 -21.77 -15.78
N VAL A 97 -1.23 -21.10 -15.08
CA VAL A 97 -1.49 -19.66 -15.19
C VAL A 97 -0.88 -18.97 -13.98
N THR A 98 0.02 -18.02 -14.23
CA THR A 98 0.64 -17.20 -13.18
C THR A 98 0.18 -15.76 -13.32
N ILE A 99 -0.43 -15.24 -12.25
CA ILE A 99 -0.95 -13.88 -12.16
C ILE A 99 -0.09 -13.10 -11.18
N THR A 100 0.52 -12.00 -11.62
CA THR A 100 1.30 -11.12 -10.75
C THR A 100 0.39 -10.30 -9.83
N GLN A 101 0.97 -9.71 -8.79
CA GLN A 101 0.24 -8.77 -7.95
C GLN A 101 -0.30 -7.60 -8.78
N SER A 102 -1.58 -7.24 -8.57
CA SER A 102 -2.18 -6.02 -9.08
C SER A 102 -1.72 -4.82 -8.27
N THR A 103 -1.59 -3.68 -8.94
CA THR A 103 -1.27 -2.40 -8.30
C THR A 103 -2.41 -1.38 -8.39
N SER A 104 -3.54 -1.76 -8.98
CA SER A 104 -4.73 -0.89 -9.08
C SER A 104 -5.59 -0.98 -7.83
N PHE A 105 -6.06 0.16 -7.34
CA PHE A 105 -7.02 0.28 -6.23
C PHE A 105 -8.45 0.49 -6.69
N VAL A 106 -8.60 0.89 -7.96
CA VAL A 106 -9.86 1.45 -8.48
C VAL A 106 -10.46 0.58 -9.58
N LYS A 107 -9.65 -0.24 -10.26
CA LYS A 107 -10.10 -1.08 -11.37
C LYS A 107 -9.60 -2.51 -11.22
N ASN A 108 -10.53 -3.45 -11.28
CA ASN A 108 -10.20 -4.86 -11.46
C ASN A 108 -9.64 -5.06 -12.87
N ARG A 109 -8.63 -5.94 -13.00
CA ARG A 109 -8.14 -6.38 -14.31
C ARG A 109 -8.62 -7.78 -14.64
N SER A 110 -8.81 -8.05 -15.92
CA SER A 110 -9.28 -9.33 -16.45
C SER A 110 -8.65 -9.62 -17.80
N VAL A 111 -8.46 -10.90 -18.08
CA VAL A 111 -7.99 -11.42 -19.36
C VAL A 111 -8.73 -12.72 -19.67
N ILE A 112 -8.87 -13.03 -20.94
CA ILE A 112 -9.45 -14.29 -21.41
C ILE A 112 -8.33 -15.16 -21.98
N LEU A 113 -8.26 -16.40 -21.50
CA LEU A 113 -7.51 -17.47 -22.15
C LEU A 113 -8.44 -18.14 -23.16
N GLU A 114 -8.10 -18.03 -24.44
CA GLU A 114 -8.85 -18.64 -25.53
C GLU A 114 -8.16 -19.94 -25.96
N PHE A 115 -8.80 -21.07 -25.66
CA PHE A 115 -8.34 -22.41 -26.01
C PHE A 115 -9.03 -22.88 -27.28
N THR A 116 -8.29 -23.46 -28.24
CA THR A 116 -8.87 -24.03 -29.45
C THR A 116 -8.18 -25.32 -29.90
N ASN A 117 -8.98 -26.28 -30.37
CA ASN A 117 -8.51 -27.50 -31.05
C ASN A 117 -8.75 -27.42 -32.58
N GLY A 118 -8.96 -26.21 -33.12
CA GLY A 118 -9.30 -25.98 -34.54
C GLY A 118 -10.78 -26.17 -34.88
N ALA A 119 -11.51 -27.01 -34.15
CA ALA A 119 -12.96 -27.23 -34.36
C ALA A 119 -13.83 -26.42 -33.39
N LYS A 120 -13.38 -26.28 -32.15
CA LYS A 120 -14.08 -25.56 -31.07
C LYS A 120 -13.14 -24.55 -30.42
N THR A 121 -13.75 -23.49 -29.88
CA THR A 121 -13.06 -22.48 -29.08
C THR A 121 -13.75 -22.35 -27.75
N LEU A 122 -12.99 -22.50 -26.67
CA LEU A 122 -13.44 -22.38 -25.29
C LEU A 122 -12.67 -21.27 -24.58
N ARG A 123 -13.29 -20.69 -23.55
CA ARG A 123 -12.77 -19.52 -22.87
C ARG A 123 -12.67 -19.77 -21.37
N HIS A 124 -11.51 -19.43 -20.83
CA HIS A 124 -11.30 -19.30 -19.39
C HIS A 124 -11.10 -17.82 -19.06
N LYS A 125 -11.92 -17.26 -18.15
CA LYS A 125 -11.82 -15.85 -17.74
C LYS A 125 -11.09 -15.71 -16.41
N VAL A 126 -10.03 -14.91 -16.39
CA VAL A 126 -9.37 -14.46 -15.16
C VAL A 126 -9.93 -13.11 -14.78
N VAL A 127 -10.29 -12.92 -13.51
CA VAL A 127 -10.61 -11.61 -12.93
C VAL A 127 -9.79 -11.44 -11.67
N GLN A 128 -8.94 -10.42 -11.64
CA GLN A 128 -8.13 -10.09 -10.47
C GLN A 128 -8.73 -8.90 -9.72
N ALA A 129 -8.82 -9.04 -8.40
CA ALA A 129 -9.27 -7.98 -7.50
C ALA A 129 -8.27 -6.82 -7.41
N THR A 130 -8.77 -5.64 -7.05
CA THR A 130 -7.95 -4.47 -6.71
C THR A 130 -7.20 -4.65 -5.40
N LEU A 131 -6.07 -3.95 -5.27
CA LEU A 131 -5.40 -3.82 -3.99
C LEU A 131 -6.34 -3.13 -2.99
N SER A 132 -6.32 -3.64 -1.75
CA SER A 132 -6.98 -2.98 -0.62
C SER A 132 -5.92 -2.31 0.23
N LEU A 133 -6.22 -1.11 0.73
CA LEU A 133 -5.34 -0.40 1.64
C LEU A 133 -5.24 -1.15 2.97
N GLY A 134 -4.02 -1.33 3.47
CA GLY A 134 -3.79 -1.89 4.79
C GLY A 134 -4.24 -0.96 5.93
N ASP A 135 -4.15 -1.46 7.17
CA ASP A 135 -4.57 -0.71 8.36
C ASP A 135 -3.80 0.60 8.54
N GLY A 136 -2.54 0.63 8.12
CA GLY A 136 -1.67 1.80 8.18
C GLY A 136 -1.62 2.67 6.92
N GLU A 137 -2.51 2.49 5.95
CA GLU A 137 -2.36 3.04 4.59
C GLU A 137 -3.52 3.96 4.18
N VAL A 138 -3.20 5.03 3.42
CA VAL A 138 -4.20 5.91 2.82
C VAL A 138 -3.77 6.37 1.43
N MET A 139 -4.70 6.39 0.47
CA MET A 139 -4.44 6.82 -0.91
C MET A 139 -4.72 8.32 -1.06
N ILE A 140 -3.72 9.11 -1.42
CA ILE A 140 -3.81 10.55 -1.64
C ILE A 140 -3.01 10.90 -2.89
N ASN A 141 -3.61 11.61 -3.85
CA ASN A 141 -2.97 12.05 -5.09
C ASN A 141 -2.24 10.93 -5.88
N GLY A 142 -2.83 9.74 -5.94
CA GLY A 142 -2.21 8.60 -6.63
C GLY A 142 -0.96 8.07 -5.93
N LEU A 143 -0.83 8.26 -4.61
CA LEU A 143 0.21 7.68 -3.78
C LEU A 143 -0.40 7.08 -2.53
N ILE A 144 0.20 5.98 -2.07
CA ILE A 144 -0.15 5.41 -0.77
C ILE A 144 0.78 6.00 0.27
N TRP A 145 0.21 6.81 1.16
CA TRP A 145 0.89 7.37 2.31
C TRP A 145 0.74 6.44 3.51
N SER A 146 1.78 6.37 4.33
CA SER A 146 1.65 5.81 5.66
C SER A 146 0.80 6.73 6.53
N THR A 147 -0.04 6.16 7.38
CA THR A 147 -0.77 6.92 8.42
C THR A 147 0.12 7.26 9.61
N LYS A 148 1.34 6.72 9.68
CA LYS A 148 2.26 6.87 10.81
C LYS A 148 3.67 7.29 10.36
N ASN A 149 4.38 8.02 11.22
CA ASN A 149 5.77 8.40 10.98
C ASN A 149 6.71 7.22 11.22
N VAL A 150 7.94 7.33 10.71
CA VAL A 150 9.00 6.36 11.01
C VAL A 150 9.40 6.47 12.48
N GLY A 151 9.34 5.33 13.18
CA GLY A 151 9.83 5.16 14.54
C GLY A 151 11.31 4.88 14.52
N ALA A 152 11.72 3.69 14.96
CA ALA A 152 13.08 3.20 14.72
C ALA A 152 13.28 2.88 13.22
N PRO A 153 14.53 2.76 12.74
CA PRO A 153 14.77 2.48 11.33
C PRO A 153 14.12 1.16 10.91
N GLY A 154 13.32 1.20 9.84
CA GLY A 154 12.57 0.06 9.34
C GLY A 154 11.23 -0.20 10.06
N THR A 155 10.82 0.66 11.00
CA THR A 155 9.52 0.53 11.70
C THR A 155 8.71 1.83 11.67
N PHE A 156 7.40 1.71 11.76
CA PHE A 156 6.54 2.86 12.07
C PHE A 156 6.37 3.00 13.59
N VAL A 157 5.95 4.19 14.02
CA VAL A 157 5.44 4.43 15.38
C VAL A 157 4.07 3.76 15.58
N ASP A 158 3.57 3.74 16.82
CA ASP A 158 2.30 3.09 17.15
C ASP A 158 1.11 4.01 16.89
N GLU A 159 1.27 5.31 17.11
CA GLU A 159 0.18 6.28 17.02
C GLU A 159 0.38 7.31 15.91
N ILE A 160 -0.71 7.71 15.22
CA ILE A 160 -0.63 8.60 14.04
C ILE A 160 -0.13 10.02 14.35
N ASP A 161 -0.21 10.43 15.62
CA ASP A 161 0.22 11.72 16.14
C ASP A 161 1.57 11.66 16.86
N GLU A 162 2.27 10.52 16.85
CA GLU A 162 3.66 10.46 17.29
C GLU A 162 4.63 11.01 16.24
N VAL A 163 5.61 11.80 16.68
CA VAL A 163 6.65 12.33 15.79
C VAL A 163 7.55 11.23 15.24
N GLY A 164 7.80 10.20 16.04
CA GLY A 164 8.79 9.17 15.76
C GLY A 164 10.22 9.63 16.01
N MET A 165 11.16 9.04 15.29
CA MET A 165 12.56 9.50 15.31
C MET A 165 12.81 10.54 14.22
N LEU A 166 13.85 11.34 14.43
CA LEU A 166 14.30 12.38 13.53
C LEU A 166 15.50 11.87 12.74
N TYR A 167 15.47 12.08 11.43
CA TYR A 167 16.44 11.53 10.48
C TYR A 167 17.15 12.65 9.72
N GLN A 168 18.47 12.54 9.69
CA GLN A 168 19.32 13.37 8.83
C GLN A 168 19.18 12.91 7.38
N PHE A 169 19.39 13.81 6.41
CA PHE A 169 19.21 13.49 5.00
C PHE A 169 20.08 12.30 4.58
N ASN A 170 19.45 11.27 4.03
CA ASN A 170 20.08 10.03 3.56
C ASN A 170 20.97 9.38 4.63
N ARG A 171 20.49 9.38 5.90
CA ARG A 171 21.07 8.59 6.99
C ARG A 171 20.00 7.68 7.61
N LYS A 172 20.35 6.41 7.79
CA LYS A 172 19.48 5.43 8.45
C LYS A 172 19.34 5.64 9.95
N THR A 173 20.33 6.26 10.60
CA THR A 173 20.31 6.46 12.06
C THR A 173 19.24 7.47 12.44
N GLY A 174 18.26 7.04 13.24
CA GLY A 174 17.23 7.88 13.83
C GLY A 174 17.65 8.41 15.21
N TYR A 175 17.22 9.63 15.52
CA TYR A 175 17.46 10.30 16.79
C TYR A 175 16.14 10.60 17.51
N GLY A 176 16.12 10.53 18.83
CA GLY A 176 14.89 10.77 19.59
C GLY A 176 14.37 12.21 19.44
N PHE A 177 13.05 12.39 19.30
CA PHE A 177 12.42 13.69 19.38
C PHE A 177 12.40 14.20 20.84
N LYS A 178 13.39 15.03 21.20
CA LYS A 178 13.60 15.61 22.55
C LYS A 178 14.18 17.02 22.42
N SER A 179 14.07 17.83 23.48
CA SER A 179 14.62 19.20 23.49
C SER A 179 16.14 19.26 23.29
N ALA A 180 16.88 18.24 23.74
CA ALA A 180 18.32 18.11 23.57
C ALA A 180 18.71 16.64 23.31
N VAL A 181 19.55 16.45 22.28
CA VAL A 181 20.03 15.16 21.78
C VAL A 181 21.55 15.26 21.51
N PRO A 182 22.40 15.23 22.56
CA PRO A 182 23.84 15.44 22.42
C PRO A 182 24.52 14.48 21.45
N GLU A 183 24.05 13.24 21.35
CA GLU A 183 24.54 12.23 20.43
C GLU A 183 24.37 12.61 18.95
N PHE A 184 23.40 13.49 18.64
CA PHE A 184 23.25 14.03 17.28
C PHE A 184 24.37 15.01 16.92
N ALA A 185 24.91 15.76 17.88
CA ALA A 185 25.93 16.77 17.60
C ALA A 185 27.20 16.17 16.99
N SER A 186 27.62 15.00 17.49
CA SER A 186 28.75 14.26 16.91
C SER A 186 28.45 13.80 15.48
N ALA A 187 27.26 13.26 15.23
CA ALA A 187 26.86 12.83 13.88
C ALA A 187 26.75 14.02 12.90
N TYR A 188 26.21 15.15 13.36
CA TYR A 188 26.16 16.39 12.61
C TYR A 188 27.56 16.83 12.16
N SER A 189 28.52 16.86 13.09
CA SER A 189 29.91 17.28 12.80
C SER A 189 30.62 16.38 11.78
N SER A 190 30.22 15.11 11.67
CA SER A 190 30.77 14.15 10.71
C SER A 190 30.11 14.20 9.34
N TYR A 191 29.01 14.94 9.18
CA TYR A 191 28.28 15.03 7.92
C TYR A 191 29.03 15.89 6.91
N SER A 192 29.51 15.28 5.82
CA SER A 192 30.11 15.99 4.68
C SER A 192 29.13 16.09 3.51
N PRO A 193 28.75 17.31 3.07
CA PRO A 193 27.96 17.54 1.86
C PRO A 193 28.53 16.92 0.58
N ALA A 194 29.85 16.66 0.56
CA ALA A 194 30.62 16.19 -0.59
C ALA A 194 30.78 14.66 -0.66
N GLU A 195 29.99 13.88 0.08
CA GLU A 195 29.84 12.45 -0.24
C GLU A 195 29.30 12.36 -1.69
N SER A 196 30.19 12.08 -2.65
CA SER A 196 30.17 12.61 -4.03
C SER A 196 29.16 11.97 -5.00
N GLY A 197 28.03 11.46 -4.51
CA GLY A 197 26.99 10.78 -5.28
C GLY A 197 25.54 11.22 -4.99
N TRP A 198 25.37 12.18 -4.09
CA TRP A 198 24.08 12.51 -3.46
C TRP A 198 23.34 13.65 -4.18
N VAL A 199 23.92 14.13 -5.28
CA VAL A 199 23.35 15.17 -6.16
C VAL A 199 22.36 14.56 -7.17
N THR A 200 22.57 13.29 -7.56
CA THR A 200 21.76 12.61 -8.58
C THR A 200 20.98 11.40 -8.06
N SER A 201 21.33 10.86 -6.89
CA SER A 201 20.59 9.77 -6.23
C SER A 201 20.20 10.17 -4.81
N ALA A 202 18.91 10.47 -4.67
CA ALA A 202 18.30 11.04 -3.49
C ALA A 202 17.84 9.89 -2.57
N TRP A 203 18.55 9.67 -1.46
CA TRP A 203 18.42 8.50 -0.55
C TRP A 203 18.82 7.15 -1.19
N THR A 204 19.80 6.48 -0.60
CA THR A 204 20.13 5.10 -0.99
C THR A 204 19.21 4.12 -0.26
N GLU A 205 18.98 2.94 -0.85
CA GLU A 205 18.19 1.89 -0.17
C GLU A 205 18.77 1.50 1.19
N ALA A 206 20.10 1.52 1.32
CA ALA A 206 20.78 1.22 2.58
C ALA A 206 20.52 2.26 3.67
N ASN A 207 20.20 3.50 3.29
CA ASN A 207 20.00 4.62 4.20
C ASN A 207 18.54 5.06 4.34
N ASP A 208 17.63 4.51 3.53
CA ASP A 208 16.19 4.72 3.66
C ASP A 208 15.72 4.17 5.02
N PRO A 209 15.16 5.02 5.92
CA PRO A 209 14.73 4.58 7.23
C PRO A 209 13.32 4.02 7.20
N CYS A 210 12.61 4.11 6.07
CA CYS A 210 11.27 3.56 5.92
C CYS A 210 11.27 2.02 6.03
N PRO A 211 10.17 1.42 6.52
CA PRO A 211 9.99 -0.03 6.49
C PRO A 211 10.10 -0.62 5.08
N GLU A 212 10.34 -1.93 5.00
CA GLU A 212 10.39 -2.64 3.71
C GLU A 212 9.11 -2.42 2.89
N GLY A 213 9.26 -2.18 1.59
CA GLY A 213 8.15 -1.82 0.70
C GLY A 213 7.73 -0.34 0.75
N TRP A 214 8.39 0.49 1.57
CA TRP A 214 8.16 1.93 1.67
C TRP A 214 9.40 2.73 1.29
N ARG A 215 9.22 4.02 1.01
CA ARG A 215 10.31 4.98 0.73
C ARG A 215 10.03 6.37 1.29
N VAL A 216 11.09 7.15 1.45
CA VAL A 216 10.97 8.60 1.68
C VAL A 216 10.31 9.26 0.44
N PRO A 217 9.30 10.12 0.63
CA PRO A 217 8.62 10.81 -0.47
C PRO A 217 9.52 11.90 -1.06
N THR A 218 9.31 12.25 -2.32
CA THR A 218 10.00 13.38 -2.96
C THR A 218 9.43 14.70 -2.45
N GLY A 219 10.17 15.80 -2.69
CA GLY A 219 9.71 17.14 -2.35
C GLY A 219 8.39 17.49 -3.02
N GLN A 220 8.24 17.15 -4.30
CA GLN A 220 7.01 17.42 -5.05
C GLN A 220 5.83 16.63 -4.47
N GLU A 221 6.02 15.35 -4.12
CA GLU A 221 4.95 14.55 -3.53
C GLU A 221 4.45 15.14 -2.19
N VAL A 222 5.35 15.71 -1.38
CA VAL A 222 4.98 16.40 -0.13
C VAL A 222 4.29 17.74 -0.41
N VAL A 223 4.74 18.49 -1.41
CA VAL A 223 4.06 19.72 -1.87
C VAL A 223 2.65 19.42 -2.38
N ASP A 224 2.47 18.35 -3.14
CA ASP A 224 1.15 17.96 -3.65
C ASP A 224 0.23 17.52 -2.50
N LEU A 225 0.79 16.94 -1.43
CA LEU A 225 0.04 16.53 -0.24
C LEU A 225 -0.43 17.70 0.63
N ILE A 226 0.47 18.66 0.94
CA ILE A 226 0.26 19.66 2.01
C ILE A 226 0.11 21.09 1.44
N GLY A 227 0.56 21.31 0.21
CA GLY A 227 0.64 22.61 -0.44
C GLY A 227 1.97 23.33 -0.25
N SER A 228 2.06 24.51 -0.85
CA SER A 228 3.26 25.36 -0.86
C SER A 228 3.03 26.75 -0.28
N THR A 229 1.84 27.03 0.25
CA THR A 229 1.49 28.32 0.85
C THR A 229 0.79 28.15 2.20
N PRO A 230 0.84 29.17 3.09
CA PRO A 230 0.14 29.10 4.37
C PRO A 230 -1.38 28.90 4.27
N ALA A 231 -2.01 29.26 3.14
CA ALA A 231 -3.44 29.07 2.91
C ALA A 231 -3.82 27.62 2.54
N ASP A 232 -2.83 26.80 2.18
CA ASP A 232 -3.01 25.40 1.85
C ASP A 232 -2.99 24.50 3.08
N VAL A 233 -2.27 24.92 4.12
CA VAL A 233 -2.07 24.11 5.32
C VAL A 233 -3.32 24.09 6.20
N ASN A 234 -3.69 22.91 6.67
CA ASN A 234 -4.83 22.75 7.57
C ASN A 234 -4.31 22.41 8.97
N TRP A 235 -4.10 23.44 9.79
CA TRP A 235 -3.59 23.29 11.15
C TRP A 235 -4.69 22.90 12.12
N VAL A 236 -4.36 21.99 13.04
CA VAL A 236 -5.25 21.57 14.13
C VAL A 236 -4.50 21.62 15.45
N GLU A 237 -5.19 22.14 16.47
CA GLU A 237 -4.73 22.11 17.86
C GLU A 237 -5.29 20.88 18.59
N PRO A 238 -4.60 20.36 19.62
CA PRO A 238 -5.14 19.31 20.49
C PRO A 238 -6.47 19.72 21.10
N ASP A 239 -7.49 18.87 20.95
CA ASP A 239 -8.78 19.06 21.58
C ASP A 239 -9.36 17.70 22.00
N ALA A 240 -10.05 17.65 23.13
CA ALA A 240 -10.68 16.40 23.60
C ALA A 240 -11.65 15.79 22.58
N LYS A 241 -12.25 16.60 21.70
CA LYS A 241 -13.17 16.15 20.64
C LYS A 241 -12.44 15.55 19.44
N ASN A 242 -11.22 16.01 19.14
CA ASN A 242 -10.44 15.50 18.01
C ASN A 242 -9.50 14.36 18.41
N GLY A 243 -9.12 14.26 19.68
CA GLY A 243 -8.32 13.16 20.22
C GLY A 243 -6.83 13.22 19.86
N PHE A 244 -6.35 14.26 19.17
CA PHE A 244 -4.93 14.45 18.91
C PHE A 244 -4.20 14.90 20.18
N SER A 245 -3.06 14.28 20.47
CA SER A 245 -2.23 14.63 21.63
C SER A 245 -1.33 15.85 21.42
N ARG A 246 -1.20 16.32 20.17
CA ARG A 246 -0.34 17.46 19.82
C ARG A 246 -0.83 18.18 18.57
N SER A 247 -0.44 19.45 18.43
CA SER A 247 -0.77 20.24 17.26
C SER A 247 -0.10 19.67 16.02
N GLY A 248 -0.64 19.97 14.85
CA GLY A 248 -0.07 19.50 13.58
C GLY A 248 -0.93 19.88 12.39
N LEU A 249 -0.65 19.22 11.27
CA LEU A 249 -1.33 19.43 10.00
C LEU A 249 -2.19 18.23 9.62
N ILE A 250 -3.36 18.52 9.04
CA ILE A 250 -4.22 17.56 8.35
C ILE A 250 -4.00 17.74 6.85
N ALA A 251 -3.76 16.63 6.15
CA ALA A 251 -3.60 16.61 4.70
C ALA A 251 -4.46 15.50 4.07
N GLY A 252 -4.80 15.66 2.78
CA GLY A 252 -5.61 14.70 2.02
C GLY A 252 -7.12 14.74 2.26
N VAL A 253 -7.60 15.54 3.23
CA VAL A 253 -9.04 15.69 3.54
C VAL A 253 -9.61 16.91 2.84
N ASP A 254 -10.85 16.81 2.35
CA ASP A 254 -11.60 17.93 1.80
C ASP A 254 -11.72 19.07 2.83
N LYS A 255 -11.50 20.33 2.40
CA LYS A 255 -11.58 21.51 3.28
C LYS A 255 -12.92 21.61 4.02
N ALA A 256 -14.03 21.19 3.41
CA ALA A 256 -15.35 21.19 4.03
C ALA A 256 -15.48 20.15 5.16
N ALA A 257 -14.68 19.07 5.12
CA ALA A 257 -14.71 18.00 6.11
C ALA A 257 -13.76 18.22 7.30
N LEU A 258 -12.83 19.19 7.23
CA LEU A 258 -11.80 19.43 8.24
C LEU A 258 -12.36 19.60 9.67
N GLY A 259 -13.51 20.27 9.82
CA GLY A 259 -14.14 20.50 11.12
C GLY A 259 -14.64 19.22 11.82
N SER A 260 -14.71 18.11 11.10
CA SER A 260 -15.14 16.79 11.61
C SER A 260 -13.99 15.81 11.83
N VAL A 261 -12.75 16.19 11.50
CA VAL A 261 -11.60 15.30 11.59
C VAL A 261 -11.25 15.03 13.05
N THR A 262 -11.06 13.75 13.34
CA THR A 262 -10.61 13.21 14.63
C THR A 262 -9.51 12.19 14.37
N LYS A 263 -8.76 11.84 15.40
CA LYS A 263 -7.75 10.79 15.38
C LYS A 263 -8.31 9.46 14.86
N ASP A 264 -9.56 9.15 15.19
CA ASP A 264 -10.21 7.87 14.86
C ASP A 264 -10.76 7.83 13.43
N ASN A 265 -11.23 8.96 12.89
CA ASN A 265 -11.91 8.97 11.58
C ASN A 265 -11.03 9.47 10.43
N ILE A 266 -9.87 10.09 10.69
CA ILE A 266 -9.07 10.76 9.64
C ILE A 266 -8.72 9.83 8.48
N LYS A 267 -8.42 8.55 8.76
CA LYS A 267 -8.14 7.55 7.72
C LYS A 267 -9.36 7.32 6.82
N SER A 268 -10.55 7.20 7.42
CA SER A 268 -11.80 6.98 6.67
C SER A 268 -12.18 8.17 5.78
N LEU A 269 -11.69 9.36 6.14
CA LEU A 269 -11.83 10.59 5.37
C LEU A 269 -10.73 10.75 4.29
N GLY A 270 -9.85 9.75 4.12
CA GLY A 270 -8.76 9.80 3.15
C GLY A 270 -7.58 10.68 3.59
N GLY A 271 -7.46 10.98 4.88
CA GLY A 271 -6.47 11.92 5.40
C GLY A 271 -5.28 11.30 6.12
N VAL A 272 -4.24 12.13 6.30
CA VAL A 272 -3.14 11.90 7.25
C VAL A 272 -3.00 13.06 8.22
N PHE A 273 -2.52 12.75 9.43
CA PHE A 273 -2.08 13.75 10.40
C PHE A 273 -0.56 13.79 10.47
N LEU A 274 -0.01 15.00 10.45
CA LEU A 274 1.42 15.28 10.51
C LEU A 274 1.71 16.09 11.78
N PRO A 275 2.32 15.49 12.81
CA PRO A 275 2.53 16.16 14.09
C PRO A 275 3.59 17.26 14.01
N ARG A 276 3.37 18.35 14.74
CA ARG A 276 4.30 19.48 14.89
C ARG A 276 5.66 19.04 15.44
N SER A 277 6.71 19.05 14.63
CA SER A 277 7.94 18.30 14.91
C SER A 277 9.23 19.11 15.02
N GLY A 278 9.36 20.28 14.37
CA GLY A 278 10.65 21.00 14.32
C GLY A 278 11.85 20.15 13.83
N TRP A 279 13.08 20.59 14.06
CA TRP A 279 14.27 19.83 13.66
C TRP A 279 15.39 19.89 14.70
N LEU A 280 16.30 18.92 14.65
CA LEU A 280 17.56 19.01 15.39
C LEU A 280 18.57 19.87 14.65
N THR A 281 19.17 20.79 15.39
CA THR A 281 20.26 21.68 14.96
C THR A 281 21.63 21.03 15.20
N GLU A 282 22.71 21.70 14.79
CA GLU A 282 24.11 21.26 14.97
C GLU A 282 24.43 20.80 16.40
N GLY A 283 23.92 21.51 17.41
CA GLY A 283 24.17 21.18 18.82
C GLY A 283 23.26 20.07 19.37
N GLY A 284 22.45 19.43 18.54
CA GLY A 284 21.44 18.48 19.00
C GLY A 284 20.24 19.12 19.70
N ALA A 285 20.11 20.45 19.65
CA ALA A 285 18.96 21.15 20.20
C ALA A 285 17.80 21.12 19.22
N LEU A 286 16.59 20.87 19.74
CA LEU A 286 15.35 21.00 18.98
C LEU A 286 15.04 22.47 18.75
N ASP A 287 14.87 22.85 17.49
CA ASP A 287 14.51 24.21 17.08
C ASP A 287 13.27 24.18 16.19
N ARG A 288 12.57 25.32 16.15
CA ARG A 288 11.36 25.55 15.36
C ARG A 288 10.31 24.46 15.56
N ASP A 289 10.17 23.98 16.80
CA ASP A 289 9.14 23.03 17.24
C ASP A 289 7.71 23.59 17.16
N TRP A 290 7.54 24.81 16.64
CA TRP A 290 6.27 25.41 16.26
C TRP A 290 5.86 25.11 14.80
N LEU A 291 6.72 24.42 14.03
CA LEU A 291 6.47 23.97 12.65
C LEU A 291 6.22 22.45 12.58
N VAL A 292 5.49 22.04 11.54
CA VAL A 292 5.61 20.68 10.99
C VAL A 292 6.78 20.67 10.01
N THR A 293 7.62 19.65 10.09
CA THR A 293 8.86 19.53 9.32
C THR A 293 9.02 18.10 8.83
N LEU A 294 9.22 17.91 7.53
CA LEU A 294 9.24 16.59 6.91
C LEU A 294 10.47 16.41 6.05
N ARG A 295 11.14 15.27 6.20
CA ARG A 295 12.17 14.87 5.25
C ARG A 295 11.58 14.46 3.93
N THR A 296 12.21 14.92 2.86
CA THR A 296 11.92 14.48 1.50
C THR A 296 13.18 13.93 0.86
N SER A 297 13.01 13.14 -0.19
CA SER A 297 14.11 12.49 -0.85
C SER A 297 14.87 13.44 -1.76
N THR A 298 14.20 14.46 -2.32
CA THR A 298 14.77 15.37 -3.31
C THR A 298 16.05 16.07 -2.84
N SER A 299 17.10 16.02 -3.66
CA SER A 299 18.34 16.78 -3.46
C SER A 299 18.42 17.91 -4.49
N LEU A 300 18.77 19.12 -4.07
CA LEU A 300 18.98 20.25 -4.97
C LEU A 300 20.46 20.44 -5.30
N ASN A 301 21.32 20.38 -4.28
CA ASN A 301 22.76 20.48 -4.40
C ASN A 301 23.44 19.85 -3.18
N ASP A 302 24.75 20.04 -3.02
CA ASP A 302 25.53 19.41 -1.95
C ASP A 302 25.01 19.72 -0.55
N THR A 303 24.58 20.97 -0.30
CA THR A 303 24.13 21.42 1.04
C THR A 303 22.61 21.43 1.17
N MET A 304 21.89 21.69 0.08
CA MET A 304 20.44 21.80 0.02
C MET A 304 19.80 20.46 -0.39
N GLY A 305 18.94 19.94 0.47
CA GLY A 305 18.17 18.74 0.23
C GLY A 305 16.85 18.77 0.99
N GLY A 306 16.02 17.78 0.69
CA GLY A 306 14.61 17.76 0.97
C GLY A 306 14.22 17.97 2.42
N MET A 307 13.66 19.14 2.73
CA MET A 307 12.91 19.38 3.95
C MET A 307 11.74 20.32 3.66
N TRP A 308 10.51 19.80 3.81
CA TRP A 308 9.32 20.64 3.79
C TRP A 308 9.05 21.15 5.20
N LEU A 309 8.64 22.40 5.33
CA LEU A 309 8.33 23.00 6.62
C LEU A 309 7.18 23.99 6.54
N GLY A 310 6.26 23.92 7.50
CA GLY A 310 5.13 24.83 7.49
C GLY A 310 4.17 24.80 8.69
N ASN A 311 3.43 25.90 8.79
CA ASN A 311 2.27 26.13 9.66
C ASN A 311 1.36 27.21 9.01
N THR A 312 0.39 27.73 9.77
CA THR A 312 -0.58 28.73 9.28
C THR A 312 0.01 30.10 8.90
N GLY A 313 1.25 30.40 9.27
CA GLY A 313 1.90 31.68 8.98
C GLY A 313 3.09 31.58 8.04
N TYR A 314 3.58 30.36 7.76
CA TYR A 314 4.82 30.15 7.04
C TYR A 314 4.84 28.79 6.36
N VAL A 315 5.28 28.72 5.10
CA VAL A 315 5.52 27.47 4.37
C VAL A 315 6.76 27.63 3.50
N ASP A 316 7.61 26.61 3.49
CA ASP A 316 8.78 26.50 2.63
C ASP A 316 8.99 25.04 2.26
N ALA A 317 8.89 24.76 0.95
CA ALA A 317 8.98 23.41 0.40
C ALA A 317 10.42 22.88 0.30
N TRP A 318 11.41 23.78 0.41
CA TRP A 318 12.84 23.46 0.25
C TRP A 318 13.62 23.60 1.56
N GLY A 319 13.03 24.33 2.50
CA GLY A 319 13.64 24.78 3.72
C GLY A 319 14.63 25.92 3.52
N TRP A 320 15.06 26.54 4.62
CA TRP A 320 15.92 27.73 4.58
C TRP A 320 17.24 27.43 3.86
N GLY A 321 17.64 28.30 2.92
CA GLY A 321 18.67 28.11 1.90
C GLY A 321 20.12 27.80 2.33
N ASP A 322 20.39 27.47 3.59
CA ASP A 322 21.74 27.40 4.17
C ASP A 322 22.14 26.01 4.71
N GLY A 323 21.70 24.93 4.07
CA GLY A 323 22.26 23.59 4.36
C GLY A 323 21.32 22.66 5.11
N GLN A 324 20.17 22.34 4.52
CA GLN A 324 19.15 21.52 5.18
C GLN A 324 19.56 20.06 5.39
N LYS A 325 20.50 19.52 4.63
CA LYS A 325 20.79 18.07 4.69
C LYS A 325 21.37 17.61 6.04
N ASN A 326 22.05 18.50 6.75
CA ASN A 326 22.70 18.19 8.03
C ASN A 326 21.72 18.19 9.22
N ARG A 327 20.52 18.77 9.11
CA ARG A 327 19.51 18.76 10.18
C ARG A 327 18.81 17.41 10.27
N ALA A 328 18.11 17.11 11.36
CA ALA A 328 17.27 15.91 11.44
C ALA A 328 15.80 16.26 11.71
N THR A 329 14.89 15.63 10.97
CA THR A 329 13.43 15.81 11.14
C THR A 329 12.68 14.50 10.89
N MET A 330 11.39 14.44 11.20
CA MET A 330 10.57 13.24 10.98
C MET A 330 10.45 12.85 9.51
N VAL A 331 10.16 11.57 9.28
CA VAL A 331 9.92 10.98 7.96
C VAL A 331 8.51 10.40 7.93
N ARG A 332 7.76 10.73 6.88
CA ARG A 332 6.46 10.13 6.56
C ARG A 332 6.58 9.43 5.21
N CYS A 333 6.45 8.11 5.18
CA CYS A 333 6.77 7.33 3.99
C CYS A 333 5.61 7.20 2.99
N VAL A 334 5.96 6.93 1.75
CA VAL A 334 5.04 6.47 0.69
C VAL A 334 5.42 5.06 0.23
N LYS A 335 4.43 4.27 -0.19
CA LYS A 335 4.65 2.86 -0.56
C LYS A 335 5.34 2.78 -1.93
N LYS A 336 6.27 1.83 -2.08
CA LYS A 336 6.95 1.51 -3.34
C LYS A 336 6.00 0.67 -4.21
N ILE A 337 5.12 1.33 -4.95
CA ILE A 337 4.26 0.69 -5.94
C ILE A 337 4.24 1.48 -7.24
N SER A 338 4.05 0.77 -8.35
CA SER A 338 3.73 1.38 -9.65
C SER A 338 2.22 1.30 -9.84
N ILE A 339 1.48 2.41 -9.75
CA ILE A 339 0.03 2.39 -9.94
C ILE A 339 -0.28 2.15 -11.42
N GLU A 340 -1.02 1.08 -11.71
CA GLU A 340 -1.60 0.81 -13.02
C GLU A 340 -2.84 1.69 -13.27
N ASP A 341 -3.12 1.99 -14.55
CA ASP A 341 -4.22 2.86 -15.02
C ASP A 341 -5.65 2.43 -14.60
#